data_AF-A0A9X0FA61-F1
#
_entry.id   AF-A0A9X0FA61-F1
#
_cell.length_a   1.000
_cell.length_b   1.000
_cell.length_c   1.000
_cell.angle_alpha   90.00
_cell.angle_beta   90.00
_cell.angle_gamma   90.00
#
_symmetry.space_group_name_H-M   'P 1'
#
loop_
_entity.id
_entity.type
_entity.pdbx_description
1 polymer ?
#
loop_
_entity_poly.entity_id
_entity_poly.type
_entity_poly.pdbx_seq_one_letter_code
_entity_poly.pdbx_strand_id
1 'polypeptide(L)' 'MLQTYNSIKDRLVDKVYPFARDPFGNLLCFDYRNNPQSPTVVFWDHEEEEMEESIYPVCSSFAELLDSLYEFEDEDE' A
#
# COMPACT_ATOMS: atom_id res chain seq x y z
N MET A 1 3.21 -7.42 -10.27
CA MET A 1 3.70 -6.15 -9.71
C MET A 1 4.19 -5.17 -10.75
N LEU A 2 5.18 -5.48 -11.61
CA LEU A 2 5.63 -4.52 -12.64
C LEU A 2 4.53 -4.13 -13.65
N GLN A 3 3.72 -5.10 -14.10
CA GLN A 3 2.56 -4.80 -14.94
C GLN A 3 1.56 -3.90 -14.21
N THR A 4 1.22 -4.24 -12.95
CA THR A 4 0.36 -3.41 -12.09
C THR A 4 0.85 -1.98 -12.01
N TYR A 5 2.12 -1.78 -11.65
CA TYR A 5 2.74 -0.45 -11.57
C TYR A 5 2.64 0.28 -12.91
N ASN A 6 3.01 -0.35 -14.02
CA ASN A 6 2.93 0.29 -15.34
C ASN A 6 1.52 0.73 -15.73
N SER A 7 0.49 0.02 -15.27
CA SER A 7 -0.91 0.37 -15.54
C SER A 7 -1.43 1.54 -14.70
N ILE A 8 -0.80 1.86 -13.56
CA ILE A 8 -1.31 2.86 -12.61
C ILE A 8 -0.33 3.99 -12.30
N LYS A 9 0.92 3.92 -12.78
CA LYS A 9 2.00 4.87 -12.44
C LYS A 9 1.66 6.34 -12.70
N ASP A 10 0.76 6.62 -13.64
CA ASP A 10 0.35 7.98 -13.98
C ASP A 10 -0.71 8.54 -13.01
N ARG A 11 -1.21 7.69 -12.09
CA ARG A 11 -2.15 8.03 -11.00
C ARG A 11 -1.54 7.88 -9.61
N LEU A 12 -0.32 7.34 -9.52
CA LEU A 12 0.37 7.16 -8.25
C LEU A 12 1.16 8.42 -7.91
N VAL A 13 1.20 8.73 -6.61
CA VAL A 13 2.13 9.71 -6.07
C VAL A 13 3.59 9.29 -6.37
N ASP A 14 4.45 10.26 -6.69
CA ASP A 14 5.86 10.01 -6.94
C ASP A 14 6.52 9.28 -5.75
N LYS A 15 7.42 8.34 -6.05
CA LYS A 15 8.13 7.47 -5.09
C LYS A 15 7.23 6.56 -4.23
N VAL A 16 5.97 6.36 -4.61
CA VAL A 16 5.09 5.35 -4.02
C VAL A 16 5.02 4.14 -4.95
N TYR A 17 5.33 2.95 -4.42
CA TYR A 17 5.43 1.72 -5.23
C TYR A 17 4.63 0.56 -4.63
N PRO A 18 3.76 -0.10 -5.41
CA PRO A 18 2.97 -1.21 -4.91
C PRO A 18 3.84 -2.46 -4.68
N PHE A 19 3.63 -3.15 -3.56
CA PHE A 19 4.31 -4.41 -3.24
C PHE A 19 3.35 -5.57 -2.97
N ALA A 20 2.08 -5.29 -2.62
CA ALA A 20 1.04 -6.30 -2.45
C ALA A 20 -0.26 -5.87 -3.13
N ARG A 21 -1.05 -6.88 -3.53
CA ARG A 21 -2.36 -6.71 -4.15
C ARG A 21 -3.31 -7.76 -3.60
N ASP A 22 -4.52 -7.36 -3.22
CA ASP A 22 -5.57 -8.30 -2.83
C ASP A 22 -6.40 -8.79 -4.06
N PRO A 23 -7.29 -9.80 -3.90
CA PRO A 23 -8.15 -10.28 -4.98
C PRO A 23 -9.08 -9.22 -5.58
N PHE A 24 -9.42 -8.17 -4.83
CA PHE A 24 -10.32 -7.09 -5.26
C PHE A 24 -9.59 -5.98 -6.00
N GLY A 25 -8.25 -6.01 -6.05
CA GLY A 25 -7.45 -5.01 -6.76
C GLY A 25 -6.89 -3.90 -5.86
N ASN A 26 -7.13 -3.96 -4.56
CA ASN A 26 -6.54 -3.01 -3.62
C ASN A 26 -5.03 -3.21 -3.52
N LEU A 27 -4.30 -2.13 -3.28
CA LEU A 27 -2.84 -2.15 -3.25
C LEU A 27 -2.30 -1.64 -1.92
N LEU A 28 -1.31 -2.37 -1.41
CA LEU A 28 -0.38 -1.84 -0.41
C LEU A 28 0.88 -1.38 -1.12
N CYS A 29 1.36 -0.21 -0.73
CA CYS A 29 2.49 0.46 -1.32
C CYS A 29 3.53 0.83 -0.26
N PHE A 30 4.79 0.87 -0.68
CA PHE A 30 5.85 1.54 0.07
C PHE A 30 5.86 3.01 -0.30
N ASP A 31 5.87 3.89 0.70
CA ASP A 31 6.04 5.34 0.52
C ASP A 31 7.47 5.76 0.90
N TYR A 32 8.26 6.08 -0.12
CA TYR A 32 9.65 6.51 0.03
C TYR A 32 9.83 8.04 0.05
N ARG A 33 8.74 8.83 0.05
CA ARG A 33 8.83 10.30 -0.05
C ARG A 33 9.58 10.93 1.12
N ASN A 34 9.34 10.42 2.32
CA ASN A 34 9.91 10.96 3.56
C ASN A 34 11.17 10.22 4.03
N ASN A 35 11.26 8.91 3.80
CA ASN A 35 12.40 8.09 4.23
C ASN A 35 12.81 7.06 3.17
N PRO A 36 13.84 7.35 2.35
CA PRO A 36 14.29 6.44 1.30
C PRO A 36 14.90 5.12 1.78
N GLN A 37 15.29 4.99 3.06
CA GLN A 37 15.94 3.80 3.60
C GLN A 37 14.97 2.91 4.40
N SER A 38 13.91 3.50 4.94
CA SER A 38 12.88 2.81 5.71
C SER A 38 11.52 3.40 5.37
N PRO A 39 10.91 3.00 4.24
CA PRO A 39 9.63 3.52 3.82
C PRO A 39 8.51 3.12 4.79
N THR A 40 7.49 3.95 4.88
CA THR A 40 6.23 3.57 5.51
C THR A 40 5.40 2.70 4.58
N VAL A 41 4.40 2.01 5.11
CA VAL A 41 3.42 1.28 4.33
C VAL A 41 2.13 2.08 4.26
N VAL A 42 1.61 2.25 3.05
CA VAL A 42 0.34 2.94 2.78
C VAL A 42 -0.59 2.05 1.96
N PHE A 43 -1.88 2.24 2.13
CA PHE A 43 -2.92 1.72 1.26
C PHE A 43 -3.18 2.75 0.16
N TRP A 44 -3.32 2.29 -1.08
CA TRP A 44 -3.71 3.16 -2.19
C TRP A 44 -5.19 2.97 -2.52
N ASP A 45 -5.97 4.03 -2.36
CA ASP A 45 -7.35 4.11 -2.79
C ASP A 45 -7.41 4.45 -4.28
N HIS A 46 -7.88 3.49 -5.06
CA HIS A 46 -7.95 3.59 -6.51
C HIS A 46 -9.19 4.35 -6.99
N GLU A 47 -10.13 4.67 -6.10
CA GLU A 47 -11.32 5.45 -6.40
C GLU A 47 -11.06 6.96 -6.28
N GLU A 48 -10.07 7.36 -5.48
CA GLU A 48 -9.67 8.76 -5.35
C GLU A 48 -8.98 9.29 -6.63
N GLU A 49 -9.40 10.48 -7.05
CA GLU A 49 -8.87 11.16 -8.25
C GLU A 49 -7.61 11.98 -7.92
N GLU A 50 -7.58 12.58 -6.73
CA GLU A 50 -6.47 13.40 -6.26
C GLU A 50 -5.37 12.52 -5.66
N MET A 51 -4.19 12.51 -6.30
CA MET A 51 -3.11 11.58 -5.95
C MET A 51 -2.70 11.66 -4.48
N GLU A 52 -2.60 12.88 -3.92
CA GLU A 52 -2.17 13.07 -2.54
C GLU A 52 -3.23 12.61 -1.51
N GLU A 53 -4.50 12.59 -1.89
CA GLU A 53 -5.61 12.12 -1.05
C GLU A 53 -5.82 10.60 -1.19
N SER A 54 -5.32 10.01 -2.28
CA SER A 54 -5.45 8.58 -2.61
C SER A 54 -4.59 7.62 -1.77
N ILE A 55 -3.88 8.10 -0.75
CA ILE A 55 -2.95 7.29 0.05
C ILE A 55 -3.23 7.39 1.54
N TYR A 56 -3.43 6.23 2.17
CA TYR A 56 -3.79 6.13 3.58
C TYR A 56 -2.69 5.39 4.37
N PRO A 57 -2.22 5.94 5.50
CA PRO A 57 -1.18 5.30 6.30
C PRO A 57 -1.68 3.98 6.89
N VAL A 58 -0.85 2.93 6.81
CA VAL A 58 -1.13 1.61 7.41
C VAL A 58 -0.21 1.38 8.60
N CYS A 59 1.11 1.46 8.40
CA CYS A 59 2.10 1.33 9.47
C CYS A 59 3.42 2.03 9.11
N SER A 60 4.30 2.20 10.09
CA SER A 60 5.52 3.00 9.96
C SER A 60 6.67 2.25 9.30
N SER A 61 6.59 0.92 9.19
CA SER A 61 7.60 0.10 8.54
C SER A 61 7.06 -1.23 8.06
N PHE A 62 7.77 -1.88 7.13
CA PHE A 62 7.42 -3.24 6.71
C PHE A 62 7.54 -4.27 7.84
N ALA A 63 8.48 -4.09 8.77
CA ALA A 63 8.61 -4.99 9.92
C ALA A 63 7.37 -4.92 10.82
N GLU A 64 6.87 -3.71 11.09
CA GLU A 64 5.64 -3.49 11.85
C GLU A 64 4.42 -4.14 11.18
N LEU A 65 4.34 -4.07 9.84
CA LEU A 65 3.30 -4.79 9.09
C LEU A 65 3.35 -6.29 9.38
N LEU A 66 4.54 -6.91 9.29
CA LEU A 66 4.71 -8.34 9.52
C LEU A 66 4.39 -8.73 10.96
N ASP A 67 4.83 -7.93 11.93
CA ASP A 67 4.57 -8.15 13.35
C ASP A 67 3.07 -7.99 13.69
N SER A 68 2.33 -7.23 12.90
CA SER A 68 0.88 -7.05 13.04
C SER A 68 0.03 -8.13 12.35
N LEU A 69 0.62 -9.07 11.62
CA LEU A 69 -0.14 -10.15 10.98
C LEU A 69 -0.63 -11.15 12.03
N TYR A 70 -1.90 -11.53 11.93
CA TYR A 70 -2.53 -12.54 12.76
C TYR A 70 -3.35 -13.50 11.89
N GLU A 71 -3.57 -14.72 12.37
CA GLU A 71 -4.51 -15.64 11.71
C GLU A 71 -5.92 -15.05 11.77
N PHE A 72 -6.64 -15.14 10.66
CA PHE A 72 -8.03 -14.72 10.64
C PHE A 72 -8.85 -15.69 11.49
N GLU A 73 -9.44 -15.19 12.56
CA GLU A 73 -10.42 -15.93 13.37
C GLU A 73 -11.82 -15.61 12.82
N ASP A 74 -12.49 -16.60 12.25
CA ASP A 74 -13.90 -16.48 11.89
C ASP A 74 -14.72 -16.33 13.20
N GLU A 75 -15.43 -15.21 13.38
CA GLU A 75 -16.29 -14.97 14.57
C GLU A 75 -17.53 -15.91 14.66
N ASP A 76 -17.65 -16.89 13.74
CA ASP A 76 -18.79 -17.79 13.56
C ASP A 76 -18.47 -19.28 13.89
N GLU A 77 -17.66 -19.57 14.92
CA GLU A 77 -17.61 -20.90 15.59
C GLU A 77 -18.33 -20.91 16.95
#